data_AF-A0A9X2YN54-F1
#
_entry.id   AF-A0A9X2YN54-F1
#
_cell.length_a   1.000
_cell.length_b   1.000
_cell.length_c   1.000
_cell.angle_alpha   90.00
_cell.angle_beta   90.00
_cell.angle_gamma   90.00
#
_symmetry.space_group_name_H-M   'P 1'
#
loop_
_entity.id
_entity.type
_entity.pdbx_description
1 polymer ?
#
loop_
_entity_poly.entity_id
_entity_poly.type
_entity_poly.pdbx_seq_one_letter_code
_entity_poly.pdbx_strand_id
1 'polypeptide(L)'
;QAADDPLAAAAEADGDAARAAAARAAEVRAELERSAPDAVEAALADATRGADALGRRHDALAEELREVSTQLKVYGTEGRRGSLDAAEAERQHAEREYLRVHRRARAAQLLRTVMARHRDATRSRYVDPFRDQVERLGRIVFGDSFEVEVDSDLRICSRTLAGRTVPYESLSGGAREQLGIVARLAGAVLVAKEDGVPLLIDDALGFTDRDRLVKMGAVFDVVGGDGQVIVLTCDPQRYAAIGGAHHIELVP
;
A
#
# COMPACT_ATOMS: atom_id res chain seq x y z
N GLN A 1 56.71 119.67 69.11
CA GLN A 1 55.39 119.18 69.56
C GLN A 1 54.36 119.85 68.67
N ALA A 2 53.40 119.07 68.17
CA ALA A 2 52.51 119.30 67.00
C ALA A 2 53.24 119.11 65.65
N ALA A 3 52.85 118.21 64.75
CA ALA A 3 51.52 117.66 64.49
C ALA A 3 51.58 116.15 64.16
N ASP A 4 51.22 115.30 65.13
CA ASP A 4 50.90 113.87 64.91
C ASP A 4 49.39 113.66 64.63
N ASP A 5 48.56 114.70 64.81
CA ASP A 5 47.09 114.67 64.63
C ASP A 5 46.60 114.27 63.22
N PRO A 6 47.13 114.80 62.10
CA PRO A 6 46.65 114.40 60.78
C PRO A 6 47.08 112.97 60.40
N LEU A 7 48.18 112.48 60.96
CA LEU A 7 48.64 111.10 60.78
C LEU A 7 47.79 110.12 61.60
N ALA A 8 47.41 110.51 62.82
CA ALA A 8 46.51 109.74 63.67
C ALA A 8 45.09 109.63 63.09
N ALA A 9 44.55 110.73 62.56
CA ALA A 9 43.24 110.73 61.90
C ALA A 9 43.22 109.90 60.60
N ALA A 10 44.31 109.94 59.82
CA ALA A 10 44.47 109.09 58.64
C ALA A 10 44.59 107.60 59.02
N ALA A 11 45.34 107.28 60.08
CA ALA A 11 45.46 105.92 60.59
C ALA A 11 44.14 105.37 61.15
N GLU A 12 43.32 106.24 61.76
CA GLU A 12 42.00 105.87 62.27
C GLU A 12 41.00 105.64 61.13
N ALA A 13 41.00 106.49 60.10
CA ALA A 13 40.20 106.33 58.89
C ALA A 13 40.59 105.09 58.07
N ASP A 14 41.89 104.83 57.90
CA ASP A 14 42.39 103.60 57.27
C ASP A 14 42.05 102.37 58.13
N GLY A 15 42.06 102.51 59.46
CA GLY A 15 41.63 101.48 60.41
C GLY A 15 40.13 101.17 60.29
N ASP A 16 39.27 102.18 60.14
CA ASP A 16 37.84 102.02 59.91
C ASP A 16 37.53 101.43 58.53
N ALA A 17 38.25 101.87 57.50
CA ALA A 17 38.15 101.28 56.16
C ALA A 17 38.57 99.80 56.16
N ALA A 18 39.66 99.46 56.86
CA ALA A 18 40.11 98.09 57.03
C ALA A 18 39.08 97.25 57.82
N ARG A 19 38.45 97.80 58.87
CA ARG A 19 37.38 97.13 59.64
C ARG A 19 36.13 96.90 58.78
N ALA A 20 35.69 97.88 58.01
CA ALA A 20 34.53 97.77 57.13
C ALA A 20 34.77 96.77 55.99
N ALA A 21 35.96 96.78 55.39
CA ALA A 21 36.38 95.80 54.39
C ALA A 21 36.46 94.38 54.98
N ALA A 22 36.96 94.22 56.21
CA ALA A 22 37.01 92.95 56.91
C ALA A 22 35.60 92.42 57.25
N ALA A 23 34.70 93.28 57.71
CA ALA A 23 33.30 92.92 57.98
C ALA A 23 32.57 92.48 56.70
N ARG A 24 32.78 93.19 55.58
CA ARG A 24 32.20 92.82 54.29
C ARG A 24 32.79 91.52 53.75
N ALA A 25 34.09 91.31 53.91
CA ALA A 25 34.75 90.06 53.56
C ALA A 25 34.23 88.89 54.41
N ALA A 26 33.91 89.11 55.69
CA ALA A 26 33.33 88.10 56.56
C ALA A 26 31.88 87.75 56.16
N GLU A 27 31.05 88.74 55.82
CA GLU A 27 29.69 88.53 55.29
C GLU A 27 29.70 87.68 54.01
N VAL A 28 30.53 88.07 53.04
CA VAL A 28 30.63 87.35 51.76
C VAL A 28 31.18 85.94 51.96
N ARG A 29 32.10 85.74 52.91
CA ARG A 29 32.64 84.41 53.24
C ARG A 29 31.59 83.53 53.92
N ALA A 30 30.80 84.08 54.85
CA ALA A 30 29.69 83.35 55.48
C ALA A 30 28.56 83.03 54.49
N GLU A 31 28.33 83.89 53.50
CA GLU A 31 27.38 83.61 52.41
C GLU A 31 27.90 82.54 51.45
N LEU A 32 29.19 82.55 51.12
CA LEU A 32 29.85 81.51 50.33
C LEU A 32 29.82 80.15 51.05
N GLU A 33 30.13 80.12 52.35
CA GLU A 33 30.06 78.91 53.19
C GLU A 33 28.63 78.35 53.28
N ARG A 34 27.62 79.20 53.48
CA ARG A 34 26.20 78.77 53.48
C ARG A 34 25.74 78.24 52.12
N SER A 35 26.24 78.82 51.04
CA SER A 35 25.89 78.43 49.67
C SER A 35 26.57 77.13 49.24
N ALA A 36 27.67 76.76 49.90
CA ALA A 36 28.45 75.55 49.68
C ALA A 36 28.62 75.19 48.17
N PRO A 37 29.11 76.12 47.34
CA PRO A 37 29.10 75.99 45.88
C PRO A 37 29.81 74.74 45.38
N ASP A 38 30.93 74.35 46.01
CA ASP A 38 31.66 73.12 45.66
C ASP A 38 30.81 71.86 45.87
N ALA A 39 29.96 71.83 46.91
CA ALA A 39 29.07 70.71 47.17
C ALA A 39 27.90 70.67 46.17
N VAL A 40 27.39 71.84 45.76
CA VAL A 40 26.37 71.96 44.72
C VAL A 40 26.93 71.54 43.36
N GLU A 41 28.15 71.96 43.04
CA GLU A 41 28.85 71.59 41.79
C GLU A 41 29.15 70.09 41.76
N ALA A 42 29.58 69.50 42.88
CA ALA A 42 29.75 68.05 43.01
C ALA A 42 28.42 67.29 42.83
N ALA A 43 27.34 67.75 43.45
CA ALA A 43 26.01 67.14 43.32
C ALA A 43 25.46 67.25 41.90
N LEU A 44 25.67 68.38 41.22
CA LEU A 44 25.30 68.56 39.81
C LEU A 44 26.12 67.62 38.92
N ALA A 45 27.43 67.48 39.17
CA ALA A 45 28.29 66.58 38.42
C ALA A 45 27.89 65.11 38.60
N ASP A 46 27.52 64.70 39.82
CA ASP A 46 26.98 63.36 40.09
C ASP A 46 25.63 63.12 39.40
N ALA A 47 24.70 64.07 39.50
CA ALA A 47 23.40 63.98 38.85
C ALA A 47 23.53 63.90 37.32
N THR A 48 24.44 64.69 36.73
CA THR A 48 24.73 64.66 35.29
C THR A 48 25.31 63.32 34.88
N ARG A 49 26.30 62.78 35.62
CA ARG A 49 26.84 61.43 35.38
C ARG A 49 25.76 60.35 35.47
N GLY A 50 24.86 60.46 36.44
CA GLY A 50 23.74 59.54 36.62
C GLY A 50 22.75 59.59 35.45
N ALA A 51 22.40 60.80 35.00
CA ALA A 51 21.53 61.01 33.84
C ALA A 51 22.16 60.44 32.55
N ASP A 52 23.45 60.69 32.32
CA ASP A 52 24.19 60.16 31.16
C ASP A 52 24.30 58.63 31.18
N ALA A 53 24.47 58.04 32.37
CA ALA A 53 24.49 56.58 32.52
C ALA A 53 23.11 55.95 32.25
N LEU A 54 22.03 56.58 32.73
CA LEU A 54 20.66 56.15 32.46
C LEU A 54 20.30 56.32 30.98
N GLY A 55 20.70 57.43 30.35
CA GLY A 55 20.52 57.67 28.91
C GLY A 55 21.19 56.58 28.07
N ARG A 56 22.48 56.31 28.33
CA ARG A 56 23.20 55.22 27.65
C ARG A 56 22.55 53.85 27.84
N ARG A 57 22.04 53.56 29.03
CA ARG A 57 21.37 52.28 29.32
C ARG A 57 20.01 52.18 28.62
N HIS A 58 19.26 53.27 28.57
CA HIS A 58 18.00 53.36 27.84
C HIS A 58 18.23 53.13 26.33
N ASP A 59 19.23 53.80 25.76
CA ASP A 59 19.54 53.68 24.33
C ASP A 59 19.97 52.25 23.98
N ALA A 60 20.79 51.62 24.82
CA ALA A 60 21.17 50.21 24.66
C ALA A 60 19.95 49.27 24.69
N LEU A 61 19.04 49.44 25.66
CA LEU A 61 17.81 48.64 25.75
C LEU A 61 16.86 48.90 24.56
N ALA A 62 16.80 50.14 24.07
CA ALA A 62 15.99 50.50 22.92
C ALA A 62 16.54 49.91 21.62
N GLU A 63 17.86 49.77 21.50
CA GLU A 63 18.53 49.06 20.41
C GLU A 63 18.18 47.56 20.47
N GLU A 64 18.34 46.93 21.64
CA GLU A 64 18.08 45.51 21.87
C GLU A 64 16.60 45.16 21.61
N LEU A 65 15.68 46.01 22.04
CA LEU A 65 14.24 45.85 21.77
C LEU A 65 13.94 45.96 20.26
N ARG A 66 14.59 46.87 19.54
CA ARG A 66 14.44 47.01 18.09
C ARG A 66 14.95 45.76 17.37
N GLU A 67 16.09 45.21 17.79
CA GLU A 67 16.66 44.00 17.22
C GLU A 67 15.73 42.79 17.42
N VAL A 68 15.30 42.54 18.66
CA VAL A 68 14.38 41.44 19.00
C VAL A 68 13.04 41.58 18.27
N SER A 69 12.48 42.79 18.21
CA SER A 69 11.23 43.07 17.48
C SER A 69 11.35 42.81 15.98
N THR A 70 12.50 43.15 15.40
CA THR A 70 12.79 42.88 13.98
C THR A 70 12.92 41.38 13.72
N GLN A 71 13.67 40.65 14.56
CA GLN A 71 13.80 39.20 14.47
C GLN A 71 12.43 38.50 14.60
N LEU A 72 11.61 38.91 15.57
CA LEU A 72 10.25 38.38 15.76
C LEU A 72 9.35 38.64 14.54
N LYS A 73 9.44 39.82 13.92
CA LYS A 73 8.72 40.10 12.67
C LYS A 73 9.17 39.18 11.54
N VAL A 74 10.48 39.01 11.35
CA VAL A 74 11.03 38.11 10.31
C VAL A 74 10.53 36.69 10.53
N TYR A 75 10.70 36.13 11.74
CA TYR A 75 10.20 34.79 12.08
C TYR A 75 8.67 34.66 11.94
N GLY A 76 7.91 35.72 12.24
CA GLY A 76 6.47 35.77 12.02
C GLY A 76 6.08 35.77 10.54
N THR A 77 6.93 36.32 9.66
CA THR A 77 6.70 36.35 8.20
C THR A 77 7.18 35.11 7.45
N GLU A 78 7.98 34.24 8.08
CA GLU A 78 8.50 33.01 7.46
C GLU A 78 7.43 31.98 7.07
N GLY A 79 6.15 32.24 7.33
CA GLY A 79 5.05 31.44 6.79
C GLY A 79 5.01 30.00 7.29
N ARG A 80 5.77 29.66 8.35
CA ARG A 80 5.90 28.29 8.88
C ARG A 80 4.56 27.63 9.19
N ARG A 81 3.58 28.43 9.67
CA ARG A 81 2.19 27.99 9.86
C ARG A 81 1.55 27.55 8.54
N GLY A 82 1.67 28.37 7.50
CA GLY A 82 1.17 28.03 6.16
C GLY A 82 1.89 26.83 5.54
N SER A 83 3.19 26.67 5.76
CA SER A 83 3.93 25.47 5.33
C SER A 83 3.44 24.21 6.04
N LEU A 84 3.18 24.29 7.36
CA LEU A 84 2.60 23.20 8.13
C LEU A 84 1.19 22.85 7.62
N ASP A 85 0.32 23.85 7.47
CA ASP A 85 -1.05 23.66 7.00
C ASP A 85 -1.08 23.03 5.60
N ALA A 86 -0.18 23.46 4.70
CA ALA A 86 -0.03 22.88 3.37
C ALA A 86 0.44 21.41 3.41
N ALA A 87 1.46 21.11 4.22
CA ALA A 87 1.96 19.74 4.39
C ALA A 87 0.92 18.81 5.02
N GLU A 88 0.13 19.31 5.98
CA GLU A 88 -0.97 18.56 6.58
C GLU A 88 -2.09 18.29 5.57
N ALA A 89 -2.46 19.27 4.75
CA ALA A 89 -3.45 19.10 3.69
C ALA A 89 -2.99 18.07 2.64
N GLU A 90 -1.72 18.13 2.24
CA GLU A 90 -1.12 17.16 1.31
C GLU A 90 -1.12 15.74 1.90
N ARG A 91 -0.71 15.58 3.17
CA ARG A 91 -0.74 14.30 3.88
C ARG A 91 -2.16 13.71 3.92
N GLN A 92 -3.15 14.52 4.27
CA GLN A 92 -4.55 14.08 4.31
C GLN A 92 -5.08 13.70 2.93
N HIS A 93 -4.68 14.41 1.87
CA HIS A 93 -5.06 14.06 0.51
C HIS A 93 -4.46 12.71 0.08
N ALA A 94 -3.16 12.52 0.31
CA ALA A 94 -2.47 11.27 0.03
C ALA A 94 -3.07 10.08 0.80
N GLU A 95 -3.41 10.27 2.08
CA GLU A 95 -4.04 9.25 2.91
C GLU A 95 -5.42 8.84 2.37
N ARG A 96 -6.25 9.79 1.94
CA ARG A 96 -7.55 9.50 1.33
C ARG A 96 -7.41 8.71 0.03
N GLU A 97 -6.45 9.08 -0.82
CA GLU A 97 -6.17 8.37 -2.07
C GLU A 97 -5.66 6.95 -1.81
N TYR A 98 -4.75 6.79 -0.85
CA TYR A 98 -4.29 5.48 -0.40
C TYR A 98 -5.46 4.60 0.06
N LEU A 99 -6.33 5.11 0.95
CA LEU A 99 -7.47 4.34 1.46
C LEU A 99 -8.47 3.97 0.36
N ARG A 100 -8.64 4.83 -0.65
CA ARG A 100 -9.51 4.57 -1.81
C ARG A 100 -8.95 3.44 -2.67
N VAL A 101 -7.68 3.53 -3.05
CA VAL A 101 -7.01 2.52 -3.90
C VAL A 101 -6.85 1.20 -3.14
N HIS A 102 -6.44 1.25 -1.88
CA HIS A 102 -6.24 0.07 -1.05
C HIS A 102 -7.54 -0.72 -0.85
N ARG A 103 -8.67 -0.04 -0.61
CA ARG A 103 -9.98 -0.71 -0.54
C ARG A 103 -10.33 -1.43 -1.83
N ARG A 104 -10.13 -0.80 -2.99
CA ARG A 104 -10.39 -1.41 -4.30
C ARG A 104 -9.46 -2.61 -4.56
N ALA A 105 -8.19 -2.50 -4.21
CA ALA A 105 -7.22 -3.58 -4.33
C ALA A 105 -7.61 -4.79 -3.47
N ARG A 106 -8.00 -4.58 -2.20
CA ARG A 106 -8.46 -5.65 -1.32
C ARG A 106 -9.74 -6.32 -1.82
N ALA A 107 -10.68 -5.55 -2.35
CA ALA A 107 -11.90 -6.11 -2.95
C ALA A 107 -11.58 -6.98 -4.18
N ALA A 108 -10.69 -6.52 -5.06
CA ALA A 108 -10.25 -7.29 -6.22
C ALA A 108 -9.50 -8.58 -5.82
N GLN A 109 -8.62 -8.49 -4.81
CA GLN A 109 -7.91 -9.64 -4.26
C GLN A 109 -8.89 -10.67 -3.68
N LEU A 110 -9.86 -10.23 -2.88
CA LEU A 110 -10.88 -11.10 -2.31
C LEU A 110 -11.67 -11.81 -3.40
N LEU A 111 -12.16 -11.08 -4.41
CA LEU A 111 -12.90 -11.65 -5.53
C LEU A 111 -12.07 -12.70 -6.26
N ARG A 112 -10.81 -12.37 -6.60
CA ARG A 112 -9.89 -13.30 -7.27
C ARG A 112 -9.71 -14.58 -6.47
N THR A 113 -9.42 -14.48 -5.17
CA THR A 113 -9.17 -15.63 -4.30
C THR A 113 -10.40 -16.51 -4.18
N VAL A 114 -11.58 -15.91 -3.97
CA VAL A 114 -12.84 -16.66 -3.83
C VAL A 114 -13.19 -17.36 -5.15
N MET A 115 -13.14 -16.66 -6.28
CA MET A 115 -13.43 -17.23 -7.59
C MET A 115 -12.47 -18.37 -7.95
N ALA A 116 -11.16 -18.19 -7.71
CA ALA A 116 -10.17 -19.24 -7.94
C ALA A 116 -10.48 -20.48 -7.09
N ARG A 117 -10.74 -20.31 -5.78
CA ARG A 117 -11.11 -21.40 -4.89
C ARG A 117 -12.36 -22.16 -5.36
N HIS A 118 -13.41 -21.45 -5.76
CA HIS A 118 -14.63 -22.12 -6.25
C HIS A 118 -14.40 -22.82 -7.59
N ARG A 119 -13.64 -22.22 -8.51
CA ARG A 119 -13.26 -22.85 -9.78
C ARG A 119 -12.45 -24.14 -9.54
N ASP A 120 -11.47 -24.08 -8.66
CA ASP A 120 -10.58 -25.21 -8.36
C ASP A 120 -11.36 -26.32 -7.62
N ALA A 121 -12.29 -25.96 -6.73
CA ALA A 121 -13.20 -26.91 -6.09
C ALA A 121 -14.14 -27.60 -7.10
N THR A 122 -14.70 -26.87 -8.06
CA THR A 122 -15.52 -27.45 -9.13
C THR A 122 -14.71 -28.40 -10.01
N ARG A 123 -13.47 -28.01 -10.38
CA ARG A 123 -12.55 -28.88 -11.13
C ARG A 123 -12.26 -30.17 -10.39
N SER A 124 -11.91 -30.08 -9.11
CA SER A 124 -11.61 -31.25 -8.27
C SER A 124 -12.83 -32.18 -8.10
N ARG A 125 -14.05 -31.65 -8.12
CA ARG A 125 -15.26 -32.46 -7.92
C ARG A 125 -15.68 -33.25 -9.16
N TYR A 126 -15.47 -32.71 -10.36
CA TYR A 126 -16.02 -33.29 -11.60
C TYR A 126 -14.98 -33.53 -12.69
N VAL A 127 -14.09 -32.56 -12.93
CA VAL A 127 -13.12 -32.63 -14.04
C VAL A 127 -12.04 -33.67 -13.75
N ASP A 128 -11.41 -33.63 -12.57
CA ASP A 128 -10.32 -34.57 -12.25
C ASP A 128 -10.84 -36.01 -12.20
N PRO A 129 -11.98 -36.32 -11.51
CA PRO A 129 -12.53 -37.67 -11.54
C PRO A 129 -12.89 -38.12 -12.95
N PHE A 130 -13.50 -37.26 -13.77
CA PHE A 130 -13.84 -37.62 -15.15
C PHE A 130 -12.60 -37.87 -16.00
N ARG A 131 -11.60 -36.99 -15.90
CA ARG A 131 -10.30 -37.16 -16.56
C ARG A 131 -9.65 -38.49 -16.17
N ASP A 132 -9.59 -38.81 -14.89
CA ASP A 132 -9.02 -40.07 -14.40
C ASP A 132 -9.76 -41.30 -14.95
N GLN A 133 -11.09 -41.23 -15.06
CA GLN A 133 -11.90 -42.29 -15.68
C GLN A 133 -11.59 -42.43 -17.17
N VAL A 134 -11.54 -41.32 -17.91
CA VAL A 134 -11.19 -41.30 -19.35
C VAL A 134 -9.79 -41.85 -19.58
N GLU A 135 -8.81 -41.44 -18.76
CA GLU A 135 -7.44 -41.93 -18.86
C GLU A 135 -7.35 -43.42 -18.51
N ARG A 136 -8.01 -43.88 -17.44
CA ARG A 136 -8.02 -45.32 -17.09
C ARG A 136 -8.54 -46.18 -18.23
N LEU A 137 -9.71 -45.84 -18.78
CA LEU A 137 -10.32 -46.60 -19.88
C LEU A 137 -9.54 -46.43 -21.18
N GLY A 138 -9.06 -45.21 -21.46
CA GLY A 138 -8.30 -44.90 -22.67
C GLY A 138 -6.95 -45.60 -22.72
N ARG A 139 -6.28 -45.84 -21.58
CA ARG A 139 -5.01 -46.60 -21.54
C ARG A 139 -5.15 -48.03 -22.06
N ILE A 140 -6.33 -48.66 -21.93
CA ILE A 140 -6.60 -49.99 -22.52
C ILE A 140 -6.49 -49.95 -24.05
N VAL A 141 -6.94 -48.85 -24.67
CA VAL A 141 -7.01 -48.70 -26.13
C VAL A 141 -5.72 -48.11 -26.70
N PHE A 142 -5.24 -47.02 -26.09
CA PHE A 142 -4.15 -46.20 -26.60
C PHE A 142 -2.80 -46.48 -25.92
N GLY A 143 -2.75 -47.28 -24.86
CA GLY A 143 -1.55 -47.64 -24.10
C GLY A 143 -1.31 -46.75 -22.86
N ASP A 144 -0.37 -47.15 -22.00
CA ASP A 144 -0.18 -46.58 -20.66
C ASP A 144 0.16 -45.08 -20.63
N SER A 145 0.82 -44.59 -21.69
CA SER A 145 1.18 -43.17 -21.85
C SER A 145 0.01 -42.25 -22.24
N PHE A 146 -1.21 -42.78 -22.30
CA PHE A 146 -2.39 -42.03 -22.68
C PHE A 146 -2.81 -41.06 -21.57
N GLU A 147 -2.92 -39.80 -21.95
CA GLU A 147 -3.45 -38.72 -21.11
C GLU A 147 -4.35 -37.80 -21.94
N VAL A 148 -5.25 -37.10 -21.27
CA VAL A 148 -6.13 -36.11 -21.91
C VAL A 148 -6.18 -34.83 -21.10
N GLU A 149 -6.40 -33.72 -21.79
CA GLU A 149 -6.78 -32.47 -21.17
C GLU A 149 -8.30 -32.30 -21.27
N VAL A 150 -8.95 -32.05 -20.14
CA VAL A 150 -10.40 -31.85 -20.05
C VAL A 150 -10.69 -30.46 -19.49
N ASP A 151 -11.61 -29.73 -20.13
CA ASP A 151 -12.05 -28.42 -19.64
C ASP A 151 -13.14 -28.50 -18.55
N SER A 152 -13.62 -27.35 -18.10
CA SER A 152 -14.69 -27.26 -17.09
C SER A 152 -16.06 -27.73 -17.60
N ASP A 153 -16.24 -27.85 -18.91
CA ASP A 153 -17.47 -28.32 -19.55
C ASP A 153 -17.40 -29.82 -19.87
N LEU A 154 -16.41 -30.52 -19.32
CA LEU A 154 -16.13 -31.95 -19.52
C LEU A 154 -15.83 -32.29 -20.99
N ARG A 155 -15.30 -31.35 -21.76
CA ARG A 155 -14.84 -31.60 -23.13
C ARG A 155 -13.36 -31.96 -23.15
N ILE A 156 -13.02 -32.95 -23.95
CA ILE A 156 -11.62 -33.31 -24.18
C ILE A 156 -11.02 -32.31 -25.17
N CYS A 157 -10.06 -31.50 -24.72
CA CYS A 157 -9.42 -30.46 -25.51
C CYS A 157 -8.24 -31.00 -26.31
N SER A 158 -7.47 -31.90 -25.69
CA SER A 158 -6.27 -32.47 -26.28
C SER A 158 -6.01 -33.89 -25.77
N ARG A 159 -5.23 -34.64 -26.53
CA ARG A 159 -4.76 -35.97 -26.16
C ARG A 159 -3.24 -36.00 -26.22
N THR A 160 -2.61 -36.55 -25.19
CA THR A 160 -1.18 -36.83 -25.14
C THR A 160 -0.94 -38.32 -25.28
N LEU A 161 -0.01 -38.70 -26.17
CA LEU A 161 0.48 -40.07 -26.29
C LEU A 161 2.00 -40.05 -26.44
N ALA A 162 2.69 -40.85 -25.61
CA ALA A 162 4.15 -40.92 -25.55
C ALA A 162 4.81 -39.52 -25.52
N GLY A 163 4.25 -38.61 -24.68
CA GLY A 163 4.74 -37.24 -24.53
C GLY A 163 4.37 -36.27 -25.66
N ARG A 164 3.62 -36.70 -26.68
CA ARG A 164 3.16 -35.83 -27.77
C ARG A 164 1.70 -35.45 -27.61
N THR A 165 1.47 -34.18 -27.30
CA THR A 165 0.13 -33.57 -27.19
C THR A 165 -0.40 -33.16 -28.56
N VAL A 166 -1.63 -33.56 -28.87
CA VAL A 166 -2.33 -33.19 -30.11
C VAL A 166 -3.71 -32.64 -29.76
N PRO A 167 -4.12 -31.48 -30.32
CA PRO A 167 -5.46 -30.95 -30.15
C PRO A 167 -6.53 -31.93 -30.64
N TYR A 168 -7.69 -31.96 -29.97
CA TYR A 168 -8.81 -32.84 -30.34
C TYR A 168 -9.20 -32.68 -31.83
N GLU A 169 -9.24 -31.44 -32.31
CA GLU A 169 -9.58 -31.10 -33.70
C GLU A 169 -8.54 -31.52 -34.74
N SER A 170 -7.39 -32.04 -34.32
CA SER A 170 -6.37 -32.60 -35.20
C SER A 170 -6.32 -34.13 -35.14
N LEU A 171 -7.18 -34.76 -34.33
CA LEU A 171 -7.29 -36.22 -34.27
C LEU A 171 -8.00 -36.76 -35.53
N SER A 172 -7.59 -37.96 -35.95
CA SER A 172 -8.28 -38.70 -37.02
C SER A 172 -9.71 -39.08 -36.59
N GLY A 173 -10.59 -39.30 -37.57
CA GLY A 173 -11.98 -39.70 -37.32
C GLY A 173 -12.11 -40.88 -36.36
N GLY A 174 -11.42 -42.00 -36.64
CA GLY A 174 -11.44 -43.17 -35.76
C GLY A 174 -10.91 -42.90 -34.35
N ALA A 175 -9.89 -42.05 -34.19
CA ALA A 175 -9.40 -41.69 -32.86
C ALA A 175 -10.42 -40.84 -32.09
N ARG A 176 -11.15 -39.94 -32.75
CA ARG A 176 -12.25 -39.18 -32.14
C ARG A 176 -13.41 -40.07 -31.75
N GLU A 177 -13.78 -41.03 -32.60
CA GLU A 177 -14.85 -41.98 -32.30
C GLU A 177 -14.54 -42.82 -31.05
N GLN A 178 -13.36 -43.45 -31.01
CA GLN A 178 -12.91 -44.23 -29.85
C GLN A 178 -12.92 -43.39 -28.59
N LEU A 179 -12.33 -42.19 -28.66
CA LEU A 179 -12.24 -41.29 -27.53
C LEU A 179 -13.62 -40.80 -27.06
N GLY A 180 -14.54 -40.59 -27.99
CA GLY A 180 -15.92 -40.25 -27.71
C GLY A 180 -16.69 -41.37 -27.02
N ILE A 181 -16.42 -42.63 -27.36
CA ILE A 181 -17.02 -43.78 -26.64
C ILE A 181 -16.42 -43.91 -25.25
N VAL A 182 -15.09 -43.86 -25.14
CA VAL A 182 -14.37 -43.89 -23.86
C VAL A 182 -14.88 -42.79 -22.92
N ALA A 183 -15.08 -41.57 -23.44
CA ALA A 183 -15.63 -40.45 -22.66
C ALA A 183 -17.05 -40.72 -22.14
N ARG A 184 -17.94 -41.29 -22.96
CA ARG A 184 -19.31 -41.64 -22.54
C ARG A 184 -19.33 -42.75 -21.50
N LEU A 185 -18.49 -43.77 -21.69
CA LEU A 185 -18.31 -44.86 -20.73
C LEU A 185 -17.76 -44.34 -19.40
N ALA A 186 -16.75 -43.48 -19.44
CA ALA A 186 -16.18 -42.83 -18.25
C ALA A 186 -17.25 -42.03 -17.49
N GLY A 187 -18.09 -41.28 -18.21
CA GLY A 187 -19.23 -40.56 -17.63
C GLY A 187 -20.25 -41.51 -16.98
N ALA A 188 -20.61 -42.61 -17.65
CA ALA A 188 -21.53 -43.60 -17.11
C ALA A 188 -20.99 -44.23 -15.81
N VAL A 189 -19.71 -44.65 -15.78
CA VAL A 189 -19.07 -45.21 -14.57
C VAL A 189 -19.03 -44.21 -13.41
N LEU A 190 -18.85 -42.92 -13.71
CA LEU A 190 -18.78 -41.88 -12.69
C LEU A 190 -20.14 -41.65 -12.00
N VAL A 191 -21.24 -41.82 -12.75
CA VAL A 191 -22.62 -41.71 -12.26
C VAL A 191 -23.12 -43.03 -11.65
N ALA A 192 -22.67 -44.18 -12.17
CA ALA A 192 -23.14 -45.51 -11.81
C ALA A 192 -22.82 -45.96 -10.36
N LYS A 193 -22.04 -45.18 -9.60
CA LYS A 193 -21.73 -45.49 -8.19
C LYS A 193 -22.95 -45.53 -7.27
N GLU A 194 -24.05 -44.88 -7.64
CA GLU A 194 -25.28 -44.84 -6.85
C GLU A 194 -26.44 -45.63 -7.49
N ASP A 195 -26.59 -45.58 -8.81
CA ASP A 195 -27.52 -46.38 -9.61
C ASP A 195 -26.94 -46.60 -11.02
N GLY A 196 -26.92 -47.84 -11.52
CA GLY A 196 -26.36 -48.15 -12.84
C GLY A 196 -27.08 -47.40 -13.97
N VAL A 197 -26.33 -46.69 -14.82
CA VAL A 197 -26.88 -45.96 -15.98
C VAL A 197 -26.72 -46.82 -17.25
N PRO A 198 -27.81 -47.18 -17.95
CA PRO A 198 -27.68 -47.90 -19.21
C PRO A 198 -27.09 -46.99 -20.29
N LEU A 199 -26.10 -47.49 -21.03
CA LEU A 199 -25.50 -46.80 -22.17
C LEU A 199 -25.99 -47.42 -23.48
N LEU A 200 -26.61 -46.59 -24.33
CA LEU A 200 -26.98 -46.97 -25.69
C LEU A 200 -25.95 -46.44 -26.69
N ILE A 201 -25.43 -47.32 -27.54
CA ILE A 201 -24.48 -46.99 -28.61
C ILE A 201 -25.12 -47.39 -29.93
N ASP A 202 -25.26 -46.42 -30.84
CA ASP A 202 -25.88 -46.62 -32.15
C ASP A 202 -24.83 -46.47 -33.26
N ASP A 203 -24.57 -47.58 -33.95
CA ASP A 203 -23.67 -47.80 -35.08
C ASP A 203 -22.31 -47.07 -35.00
N ALA A 204 -21.67 -47.13 -33.83
CA ALA A 204 -20.37 -46.49 -33.62
C ALA A 204 -19.19 -47.33 -34.15
N LEU A 205 -17.99 -46.75 -34.09
CA LEU A 205 -16.69 -47.36 -34.46
C LEU A 205 -16.51 -47.68 -35.95
N GLY A 206 -17.25 -47.03 -36.84
CA GLY A 206 -17.16 -47.24 -38.30
C GLY A 206 -15.80 -46.90 -38.91
N PHE A 207 -15.02 -46.01 -38.28
CA PHE A 207 -13.67 -45.62 -38.74
C PHE A 207 -12.54 -46.17 -37.87
N THR A 208 -12.82 -47.19 -37.04
CA THR A 208 -11.83 -47.78 -36.13
C THR A 208 -11.14 -49.00 -36.74
N ASP A 209 -9.80 -49.06 -36.62
CA ASP A 209 -9.02 -50.19 -37.12
C ASP A 209 -9.21 -51.46 -36.27
N ARG A 210 -8.92 -52.62 -36.88
CA ARG A 210 -9.21 -53.93 -36.30
C ARG A 210 -8.53 -54.18 -34.95
N ASP A 211 -7.26 -53.79 -34.80
CA ASP A 211 -6.52 -53.97 -33.55
C ASP A 211 -7.14 -53.14 -32.43
N ARG A 212 -7.63 -51.94 -32.76
CA ARG A 212 -8.35 -51.09 -31.81
C ARG A 212 -9.76 -51.55 -31.51
N LEU A 213 -10.48 -52.17 -32.46
CA LEU A 213 -11.79 -52.80 -32.18
C LEU A 213 -11.65 -53.88 -31.10
N VAL A 214 -10.60 -54.70 -31.17
CA VAL A 214 -10.32 -55.72 -30.14
C VAL A 214 -10.10 -55.07 -28.77
N LYS A 215 -9.29 -54.01 -28.71
CA LYS A 215 -9.05 -53.28 -27.45
C LYS A 215 -10.30 -52.56 -26.92
N MET A 216 -11.13 -52.01 -27.82
CA MET A 216 -12.42 -51.43 -27.44
C MET A 216 -13.34 -52.48 -26.81
N GLY A 217 -13.31 -53.73 -27.30
CA GLY A 217 -14.00 -54.86 -26.67
C GLY A 217 -13.67 -54.99 -25.18
N ALA A 218 -12.37 -54.96 -24.83
CA ALA A 218 -11.94 -55.01 -23.44
C ALA A 218 -12.42 -53.80 -22.60
N VAL A 219 -12.57 -52.61 -23.20
CA VAL A 219 -13.15 -51.46 -22.51
C VAL A 219 -14.63 -51.70 -22.21
N PHE A 220 -15.38 -52.27 -23.15
CA PHE A 220 -16.78 -52.63 -22.93
C PHE A 220 -16.94 -53.69 -21.84
N ASP A 221 -16.07 -54.68 -21.78
CA ASP A 221 -16.10 -55.72 -20.73
C ASP A 221 -15.89 -55.13 -19.33
N VAL A 222 -14.95 -54.17 -19.20
CA VAL A 222 -14.69 -53.48 -17.92
C VAL A 222 -15.92 -52.70 -17.45
N VAL A 223 -16.65 -52.07 -18.36
CA VAL A 223 -17.80 -51.21 -18.00
C VAL A 223 -19.10 -52.03 -17.88
N GLY A 224 -19.24 -53.10 -18.66
CA GLY A 224 -20.39 -54.00 -18.62
C GLY A 224 -20.56 -54.72 -17.27
N GLY A 225 -19.49 -54.81 -16.47
CA GLY A 225 -19.57 -55.28 -15.09
C GLY A 225 -20.27 -54.30 -14.13
N ASP A 226 -20.20 -53.01 -14.42
CA ASP A 226 -20.70 -51.92 -13.57
C ASP A 226 -22.01 -51.28 -14.09
N GLY A 227 -22.48 -51.66 -15.29
CA GLY A 227 -23.69 -51.14 -15.91
C GLY A 227 -24.11 -51.85 -17.20
N GLN A 228 -25.30 -51.56 -17.72
CA GLN A 228 -25.80 -52.18 -18.97
C GLN A 228 -25.32 -51.37 -20.18
N VAL A 229 -24.69 -52.02 -21.16
CA VAL A 229 -24.36 -51.43 -22.45
C VAL A 229 -25.17 -52.12 -23.55
N ILE A 230 -25.91 -51.34 -24.33
CA ILE A 230 -26.71 -51.80 -25.46
C ILE A 230 -26.09 -51.23 -26.73
N VAL A 231 -25.70 -52.11 -27.65
CA VAL A 231 -25.13 -51.71 -28.94
C VAL A 231 -26.12 -52.06 -30.04
N LEU A 232 -26.49 -51.06 -30.84
CA LEU A 232 -27.23 -51.22 -32.08
C LEU A 232 -26.23 -51.07 -33.22
N THR A 233 -26.16 -52.03 -34.13
CA THR A 233 -25.25 -51.95 -35.27
C THR A 233 -25.72 -52.82 -36.43
N CYS A 234 -25.40 -52.40 -37.65
CA CYS A 234 -25.56 -53.22 -38.85
C CYS A 234 -24.34 -54.12 -39.13
N ASP A 235 -23.24 -53.94 -38.39
CA ASP A 235 -21.97 -54.65 -38.58
C ASP A 235 -21.50 -55.29 -37.25
N PRO A 236 -22.00 -56.49 -36.90
CA PRO A 236 -21.68 -57.13 -35.63
C PRO A 236 -20.20 -57.49 -35.48
N GLN A 237 -19.44 -57.57 -36.59
CA GLN A 237 -18.01 -57.89 -36.55
C GLN A 237 -17.21 -56.80 -35.80
N ARG A 238 -17.70 -55.56 -35.74
CA ARG A 238 -17.05 -54.47 -34.99
C ARG A 238 -16.99 -54.71 -33.49
N TYR A 239 -17.92 -55.52 -32.99
CA TYR A 239 -18.10 -55.78 -31.56
C TYR A 239 -17.84 -57.25 -31.19
N ALA A 240 -17.32 -58.05 -32.13
CA ALA A 240 -17.08 -59.48 -31.95
C ALA A 240 -16.06 -59.82 -30.83
N ALA A 241 -15.27 -58.83 -30.39
CA ALA A 241 -14.31 -58.99 -29.31
C ALA A 241 -14.91 -58.77 -27.90
N ILE A 242 -16.17 -58.35 -27.79
CA ILE A 242 -16.85 -58.18 -26.49
C ILE A 242 -17.18 -59.57 -25.92
N GLY A 243 -16.69 -59.85 -24.72
CA GLY A 243 -16.95 -61.11 -24.03
C GLY A 243 -18.34 -61.15 -23.42
N GLY A 244 -19.05 -62.28 -23.55
CA GLY A 244 -20.33 -62.49 -22.85
C GLY A 244 -21.50 -61.62 -23.33
N ALA A 245 -21.36 -60.96 -24.48
CA ALA A 245 -22.43 -60.18 -25.08
C ALA A 245 -23.63 -61.06 -25.46
N HIS A 246 -24.84 -60.60 -25.15
CA HIS A 246 -26.07 -61.21 -25.63
C HIS A 246 -26.41 -60.66 -27.02
N HIS A 247 -26.31 -61.50 -28.05
CA HIS A 247 -26.60 -61.10 -29.42
C HIS A 247 -28.08 -61.34 -29.74
N ILE A 248 -28.76 -60.28 -30.19
CA ILE A 248 -30.14 -60.33 -30.67
C ILE A 248 -30.12 -59.98 -32.15
N GLU A 249 -30.44 -60.95 -33.00
CA GLU A 249 -30.62 -60.70 -34.43
C GLU A 249 -32.05 -60.19 -34.67
N LEU A 250 -32.15 -58.98 -35.23
CA LEU A 250 -33.44 -58.41 -35.61
C LEU A 250 -33.85 -58.99 -36.97
N VAL A 251 -34.67 -60.04 -36.92
CA VAL A 251 -35.32 -60.59 -38.12
C VAL A 251 -36.44 -59.63 -38.54
N PRO A 252 -36.52 -59.23 -39.82
CA PRO A 252 -37.55 -58.32 -40.31
C PRO A 252 -38.97 -58.88 -40.20
#